data_AF-M5BMC8-F1
#
_entry.id   AF-M5BMC8-F1
#
_cell.length_a   1.000
_cell.length_b   1.000
_cell.length_c   1.000
_cell.angle_alpha   90.00
_cell.angle_beta   90.00
_cell.angle_gamma   90.00
#
_symmetry.space_group_name_H-M   'P 1'
#
loop_
_entity.id
_entity.type
_entity.pdbx_description
1 polymer ?
#
loop_
_entity_poly.entity_id
_entity_poly.type
_entity_poly.pdbx_seq_one_letter_code
_entity_poly.pdbx_strand_id
1 'polypeptide(L)'
;MDLTPLVEDIRTRSGIVTMHREKRMVLVQRCEESVNKLNEKEVALGQHKLEAMLDLADVLLEIRGKVSEWGEHGQTKYFMQQDYIAGDISILDGLLATHAIKFKTVDQNELRLQQNKMTKAQQDDQSELNALIFQLVRNTDDLQQLAREAEWEGIRALMQAIQERLQVINANSDNAQALRRGLGILYTQTNSEVVPPLINLNGQITDRSGSHIIKTTTGVCDGLWMGTMKVMLKSVPRMGGPEGAKLVNLGVMGLLVQT
;
A
#
# COMPACT_ATOMS: atom_id res chain seq x y z
N MET A 1 -8.99 -10.94 28.14
CA MET A 1 -10.27 -10.76 28.87
C MET A 1 -11.36 -11.33 27.99
N ASP A 2 -12.36 -12.03 28.51
CA ASP A 2 -13.51 -12.49 27.71
C ASP A 2 -14.77 -11.78 28.20
N LEU A 3 -15.46 -11.10 27.29
CA LEU A 3 -16.68 -10.33 27.59
C LEU A 3 -17.96 -11.12 27.28
N THR A 4 -17.83 -12.30 26.68
CA THR A 4 -18.97 -13.16 26.30
C THR A 4 -19.86 -13.52 27.50
N PRO A 5 -19.32 -13.88 28.68
CA PRO A 5 -20.15 -14.18 29.86
C PRO A 5 -20.97 -12.98 30.34
N LEU A 6 -20.43 -11.76 30.19
CA LEU A 6 -21.11 -10.53 30.59
C LEU A 6 -22.32 -10.24 29.71
N VAL A 7 -22.19 -10.47 28.40
CA VAL A 7 -23.29 -10.32 27.45
C VAL A 7 -24.38 -11.38 27.68
N GLU A 8 -24.01 -12.61 28.02
CA GLU A 8 -24.97 -13.67 28.37
C GLU A 8 -25.80 -13.31 29.62
N ASP A 9 -25.15 -12.74 30.65
CA ASP A 9 -25.85 -12.27 31.84
C ASP A 9 -26.80 -11.09 31.52
N ILE A 10 -26.37 -10.15 30.67
CA ILE A 10 -27.24 -9.06 30.19
C ILE A 10 -28.45 -9.62 29.43
N ARG A 11 -28.26 -10.61 28.55
CA ARG A 11 -29.36 -11.25 27.80
C ARG A 11 -30.35 -11.92 28.75
N THR A 12 -29.84 -12.71 29.70
CA THR A 12 -30.66 -13.42 30.69
C THR A 12 -31.52 -12.45 31.49
N ARG A 13 -30.92 -11.38 32.02
CA ARG A 13 -31.63 -10.36 32.80
C ARG A 13 -32.63 -9.57 31.96
N SER A 14 -32.29 -9.30 30.70
CA SER A 14 -33.17 -8.56 29.77
C SER A 14 -34.45 -9.32 29.45
N GLY A 15 -34.42 -10.65 29.52
CA GLY A 15 -35.59 -11.51 29.35
C GLY A 15 -36.61 -11.44 30.49
N ILE A 16 -36.19 -11.01 31.69
CA ILE A 16 -37.06 -10.85 32.86
C ILE A 16 -37.90 -9.56 32.73
N VAL A 17 -37.34 -8.54 32.09
CA VAL A 17 -38.02 -7.25 31.88
C VAL A 17 -39.10 -7.42 30.81
N THR A 18 -40.32 -6.94 31.07
CA THR A 18 -41.50 -7.20 30.21
C THR A 18 -41.88 -6.05 29.27
N MET A 19 -41.60 -4.79 29.63
CA MET A 19 -41.90 -3.59 28.81
C MET A 19 -41.00 -3.50 27.57
N HIS A 20 -41.06 -2.50 26.68
CA HIS A 20 -40.04 -2.17 25.64
C HIS A 20 -39.22 -3.33 25.01
N ARG A 21 -39.86 -4.47 24.74
CA ARG A 21 -39.16 -5.73 24.45
C ARG A 21 -38.24 -5.61 23.24
N GLU A 22 -38.76 -5.05 22.17
CA GLU A 22 -38.04 -4.89 20.91
C GLU A 22 -36.77 -4.04 21.09
N LYS A 23 -36.89 -2.85 21.68
CA LYS A 23 -35.75 -1.95 21.91
C LYS A 23 -34.67 -2.59 22.79
N ARG A 24 -35.06 -3.34 23.83
CA ARG A 24 -34.10 -4.09 24.65
C ARG A 24 -33.42 -5.21 23.90
N MET A 25 -34.16 -5.99 23.11
CA MET A 25 -33.55 -7.08 22.34
C MET A 25 -32.56 -6.54 21.31
N VAL A 26 -32.85 -5.39 20.69
CA VAL A 26 -31.89 -4.68 19.83
C VAL A 26 -30.64 -4.26 20.61
N LEU A 27 -30.80 -3.71 21.82
CA LEU A 27 -29.66 -3.34 22.66
C LEU A 27 -28.79 -4.56 22.99
N VAL A 28 -29.40 -5.68 23.39
CA VAL A 28 -28.70 -6.94 23.68
C VAL A 28 -27.96 -7.46 22.45
N GLN A 29 -28.62 -7.48 21.29
CA GLN A 29 -27.98 -7.88 20.03
C GLN A 29 -26.76 -7.00 19.72
N ARG A 30 -26.86 -5.68 19.95
CA ARG A 30 -25.73 -4.77 19.72
C ARG A 30 -24.58 -4.99 20.70
N CYS A 31 -24.83 -5.41 21.94
CA CYS A 31 -23.79 -5.85 22.86
C CYS A 31 -23.04 -7.06 22.29
N GLU A 32 -23.77 -8.07 21.81
CA GLU A 32 -23.21 -9.28 21.19
C GLU A 32 -22.35 -8.96 19.98
N GLU A 33 -22.88 -8.16 19.05
CA GLU A 33 -22.16 -7.73 17.86
C GLU A 33 -20.87 -6.98 18.21
N SER A 34 -20.88 -6.15 19.26
CA SER A 34 -19.71 -5.38 19.68
C SER A 34 -18.62 -6.28 20.25
N VAL A 35 -18.99 -7.28 21.08
CA VAL A 35 -18.04 -8.27 21.60
C VAL A 35 -17.49 -9.15 20.48
N ASN A 36 -18.35 -9.62 19.58
CA ASN A 36 -17.93 -10.47 18.45
C ASN A 36 -16.94 -9.75 17.54
N LYS A 37 -17.24 -8.51 17.13
CA LYS A 37 -16.33 -7.68 16.30
C LYS A 37 -14.97 -7.49 16.96
N LEU A 38 -14.95 -7.31 18.28
CA LEU A 38 -13.72 -7.10 19.01
C LEU A 38 -12.91 -8.41 19.16
N ASN A 39 -13.59 -9.55 19.32
CA ASN A 39 -12.96 -10.87 19.34
C ASN A 39 -12.38 -11.26 17.96
N GLU A 40 -13.10 -11.00 16.87
CA GLU A 40 -12.63 -11.25 15.49
C GLU A 40 -11.34 -10.49 15.16
N LYS A 41 -11.13 -9.33 15.79
CA LYS A 41 -9.98 -8.43 15.54
C LYS A 41 -8.76 -8.72 16.43
N GLU A 42 -8.69 -9.92 17.01
CA GLU A 42 -7.68 -10.30 18.01
C GLU A 42 -6.23 -10.03 17.61
N VAL A 43 -5.85 -10.34 16.37
CA VAL A 43 -4.48 -10.16 15.88
C VAL A 43 -4.20 -8.72 15.42
N ALA A 44 -5.24 -7.99 15.00
CA ALA A 44 -5.09 -6.70 14.32
C ALA A 44 -4.82 -5.52 15.26
N LEU A 45 -5.34 -5.58 16.50
CA LEU A 45 -5.34 -4.42 17.41
C LEU A 45 -4.16 -4.38 18.38
N GLY A 46 -3.39 -5.46 18.53
CA GLY A 46 -2.21 -5.50 19.39
C GLY A 46 -2.45 -4.95 20.80
N GLN A 47 -1.70 -3.92 21.19
CA GLN A 47 -1.80 -3.28 22.51
C GLN A 47 -3.11 -2.50 22.72
N HIS A 48 -3.73 -1.97 21.67
CA HIS A 48 -4.97 -1.21 21.77
C HIS A 48 -6.22 -2.09 21.98
N LYS A 49 -6.07 -3.42 21.84
CA LYS A 49 -7.16 -4.36 22.11
C LYS A 49 -7.61 -4.27 23.57
N LEU A 50 -6.67 -4.26 24.51
CA LEU A 50 -7.00 -4.27 25.94
C LEU A 50 -7.77 -3.01 26.35
N GLU A 51 -7.37 -1.85 25.84
CA GLU A 51 -8.06 -0.58 26.07
C GLU A 51 -9.49 -0.61 25.51
N ALA A 52 -9.66 -1.04 24.26
CA ALA A 52 -10.98 -1.18 23.66
C ALA A 52 -11.88 -2.20 24.40
N MET A 53 -11.29 -3.24 24.98
CA MET A 53 -11.99 -4.23 25.80
C MET A 53 -12.45 -3.65 27.13
N LEU A 54 -11.61 -2.86 27.81
CA LEU A 54 -11.95 -2.21 29.07
C LEU A 54 -13.07 -1.19 28.86
N ASP A 55 -12.95 -0.35 27.83
CA ASP A 55 -13.99 0.61 27.47
C ASP A 55 -15.33 -0.07 27.17
N LEU A 56 -15.31 -1.23 26.49
CA LEU A 56 -16.53 -1.99 26.22
C LEU A 56 -17.09 -2.62 27.50
N ALA A 57 -16.22 -3.14 28.37
CA ALA A 57 -16.62 -3.74 29.62
C ALA A 57 -17.38 -2.75 30.50
N ASP A 58 -16.91 -1.49 30.57
CA ASP A 58 -17.57 -0.44 31.35
C ASP A 58 -18.99 -0.17 30.84
N VAL A 59 -19.16 -0.04 29.52
CA VAL A 59 -20.50 0.14 28.90
C VAL A 59 -21.40 -1.07 29.17
N LEU A 60 -20.88 -2.29 29.05
CA LEU A 60 -21.64 -3.51 29.30
C LEU A 60 -22.05 -3.63 30.78
N LEU A 61 -21.18 -3.24 31.71
CA LEU A 61 -21.48 -3.23 33.15
C LEU A 61 -22.58 -2.21 33.47
N GLU A 62 -22.59 -1.05 32.82
CA GLU A 62 -23.65 -0.05 32.96
C GLU A 62 -25.00 -0.59 32.45
N ILE A 63 -25.02 -1.22 31.27
CA ILE A 63 -26.21 -1.87 30.72
C ILE A 63 -26.71 -2.96 31.67
N ARG A 64 -25.82 -3.81 32.17
CA ARG A 64 -26.16 -4.87 33.12
C ARG A 64 -26.80 -4.31 34.39
N GLY A 65 -26.24 -3.23 34.93
CA GLY A 65 -26.78 -2.54 36.11
C GLY A 65 -28.21 -2.06 35.86
N LYS A 66 -28.43 -1.37 34.74
CA LYS A 66 -29.75 -0.85 34.36
C LYS A 66 -30.78 -1.93 34.09
N VAL A 67 -30.43 -2.98 33.38
CA VAL A 67 -31.33 -4.11 33.12
C VAL A 67 -31.70 -4.82 34.42
N SER A 68 -30.77 -4.93 35.37
CA SER A 68 -31.04 -5.48 36.71
C SER A 68 -32.00 -4.60 37.50
N GLU A 69 -31.75 -3.29 37.54
CA GLU A 69 -32.62 -2.30 38.18
C GLU A 69 -34.05 -2.40 37.64
N TRP A 70 -34.20 -2.43 36.31
CA TRP A 70 -35.51 -2.59 35.69
C TRP A 70 -36.16 -3.90 36.11
N GLY A 71 -35.44 -5.02 36.06
CA GLY A 71 -35.95 -6.34 36.44
C GLY A 71 -36.56 -6.43 37.84
N GLU A 72 -36.09 -5.59 38.78
CA GLU A 72 -36.61 -5.51 40.15
C GLU A 72 -37.89 -4.67 40.28
N HIS A 73 -38.31 -3.95 39.22
CA HIS A 73 -39.51 -3.14 39.26
C HIS A 73 -40.78 -4.00 39.25
N GLY A 74 -41.76 -3.63 40.10
CA GLY A 74 -43.13 -4.16 39.99
C GLY A 74 -43.89 -3.51 38.84
N GLN A 75 -45.03 -4.12 38.43
CA GLN A 75 -45.86 -3.64 37.31
C GLN A 75 -46.24 -2.16 37.40
N THR A 76 -46.62 -1.68 38.59
CA THR A 76 -46.99 -0.28 38.80
C THR A 76 -45.81 0.68 38.58
N LYS A 77 -44.61 0.32 39.04
CA LYS A 77 -43.40 1.13 38.87
C LYS A 77 -42.97 1.17 37.40
N TYR A 78 -43.09 0.05 36.70
CA TYR A 78 -42.84 0.00 35.26
C TYR A 78 -43.75 0.92 34.46
N PHE A 79 -45.05 0.94 34.77
CA PHE A 79 -46.00 1.83 34.11
C PHE A 79 -45.65 3.30 34.32
N MET A 80 -45.33 3.68 35.56
CA MET A 80 -44.96 5.07 35.89
C MET A 80 -43.62 5.51 35.29
N GLN A 81 -42.68 4.58 35.08
CA GLN A 81 -41.32 4.87 34.62
C GLN A 81 -41.07 4.49 33.15
N GLN A 82 -42.12 4.22 32.38
CA GLN A 82 -41.98 3.72 31.01
C GLN A 82 -41.14 4.64 30.12
N ASP A 83 -41.34 5.96 30.22
CA ASP A 83 -40.59 6.95 29.43
C ASP A 83 -39.12 7.05 29.87
N TYR A 84 -38.88 6.96 31.18
CA TYR A 84 -37.52 6.93 31.73
C TYR A 84 -36.74 5.71 31.24
N ILE A 85 -37.35 4.52 31.25
CA ILE A 85 -36.72 3.29 30.74
C ILE A 85 -36.44 3.42 29.23
N ALA A 86 -37.36 4.00 28.46
CA ALA A 86 -37.12 4.24 27.03
C ALA A 86 -35.96 5.22 26.79
N GLY A 87 -35.85 6.26 27.63
CA GLY A 87 -34.74 7.22 27.63
C GLY A 87 -33.41 6.54 27.94
N ASP A 88 -33.35 5.78 29.03
CA ASP A 88 -32.13 5.05 29.43
C ASP A 88 -31.70 4.05 28.33
N ILE A 89 -32.61 3.29 27.73
CA ILE A 89 -32.27 2.40 26.60
C ILE A 89 -31.62 3.19 25.47
N SER A 90 -32.15 4.37 25.15
CA SER A 90 -31.61 5.22 24.07
C SER A 90 -30.22 5.78 24.41
N ILE A 91 -29.98 6.12 25.68
CA ILE A 91 -28.67 6.57 26.16
C ILE A 91 -27.65 5.44 26.07
N LEU A 92 -27.99 4.24 26.57
CA LEU A 92 -27.12 3.07 26.54
C LEU A 92 -26.79 2.64 25.10
N ASP A 93 -27.76 2.70 24.19
CA ASP A 93 -27.58 2.45 22.77
C ASP A 93 -26.61 3.47 22.12
N GLY A 94 -26.69 4.74 22.54
CA GLY A 94 -25.76 5.80 22.16
C GLY A 94 -24.34 5.60 22.71
N LEU A 95 -24.19 5.08 23.93
CA LEU A 95 -22.89 4.72 24.50
C LEU A 95 -22.22 3.60 23.71
N LEU A 96 -22.96 2.54 23.37
CA LEU A 96 -22.46 1.48 22.47
C LEU A 96 -22.09 2.03 21.09
N ALA A 97 -22.89 2.94 20.52
CA ALA A 97 -22.56 3.55 19.23
C ALA A 97 -21.25 4.35 19.30
N THR A 98 -21.06 5.10 20.39
CA THR A 98 -19.85 5.88 20.63
C THR A 98 -18.62 4.98 20.76
N HIS A 99 -18.74 3.87 21.50
CA HIS A 99 -17.69 2.85 21.60
C HIS A 99 -17.34 2.28 20.21
N ALA A 100 -18.36 1.90 19.42
CA ALA A 100 -18.14 1.36 18.08
C ALA A 100 -17.41 2.34 17.14
N ILE A 101 -17.68 3.64 17.24
CA ILE A 101 -16.98 4.68 16.47
C ILE A 101 -15.53 4.81 16.91
N LYS A 102 -15.27 4.84 18.23
CA LYS A 102 -13.91 4.86 18.78
C LYS A 102 -13.12 3.64 18.32
N PHE A 103 -13.70 2.46 18.49
CA PHE A 103 -13.12 1.19 18.06
C PHE A 103 -12.75 1.19 16.57
N LYS A 104 -13.68 1.60 15.70
CA LYS A 104 -13.44 1.71 14.27
C LYS A 104 -12.30 2.67 13.93
N THR A 105 -12.20 3.79 14.66
CA THR A 105 -11.14 4.78 14.46
C THR A 105 -9.77 4.20 14.84
N VAL A 106 -9.70 3.46 15.94
CA VAL A 106 -8.47 2.76 16.36
C VAL A 106 -8.06 1.71 15.32
N ASP A 107 -8.99 0.85 14.87
CA ASP A 107 -8.73 -0.17 13.85
C ASP A 107 -8.21 0.45 12.54
N GLN A 108 -8.81 1.56 12.09
CA GLN A 108 -8.36 2.28 10.89
C GLN A 108 -6.98 2.92 11.05
N ASN A 109 -6.67 3.46 12.22
CA ASN A 109 -5.37 4.05 12.51
C ASN A 109 -4.26 2.99 12.55
N GLU A 110 -4.52 1.83 13.15
CA GLU A 110 -3.57 0.72 13.20
C GLU A 110 -3.33 0.17 11.79
N LEU A 111 -4.38 -0.02 10.99
CA LEU A 111 -4.24 -0.42 9.59
C LEU A 111 -3.36 0.57 8.81
N ARG A 112 -3.57 1.88 8.99
CA ARG A 112 -2.75 2.91 8.35
C ARG A 112 -1.30 2.87 8.83
N LEU A 113 -1.06 2.63 10.12
CA LEU A 113 0.28 2.48 10.67
C LEU A 113 1.02 1.29 10.01
N GLN A 114 0.34 0.16 9.87
CA GLN A 114 0.92 -1.03 9.22
C GLN A 114 1.20 -0.79 7.73
N GLN A 115 0.29 -0.12 7.01
CA GLN A 115 0.51 0.29 5.62
C GLN A 115 1.72 1.22 5.47
N ASN A 116 1.87 2.18 6.38
CA ASN A 116 3.01 3.09 6.38
C ASN A 116 4.32 2.37 6.68
N LYS A 117 4.34 1.42 7.63
CA LYS A 117 5.52 0.59 7.92
C LYS A 117 5.93 -0.24 6.70
N MET A 118 4.97 -0.87 6.03
CA MET A 118 5.22 -1.65 4.82
C MET A 118 5.72 -0.77 3.67
N THR A 119 5.10 0.39 3.45
CA THR A 119 5.53 1.35 2.42
C THR A 119 6.96 1.83 2.70
N LYS A 120 7.27 2.11 3.97
CA LYS A 120 8.62 2.51 4.38
C LYS A 120 9.62 1.38 4.16
N ALA A 121 9.31 0.14 4.57
CA ALA A 121 10.16 -1.01 4.32
C ALA A 121 10.45 -1.19 2.82
N GLN A 122 9.43 -1.08 1.96
CA GLN A 122 9.60 -1.11 0.51
C GLN A 122 10.49 0.03 -0.01
N GLN A 123 10.38 1.23 0.56
CA GLN A 123 11.25 2.36 0.21
C GLN A 123 12.70 2.13 0.66
N ASP A 124 12.88 1.58 1.86
CA ASP A 124 14.19 1.26 2.43
C ASP A 124 14.88 0.17 1.59
N ASP A 125 14.19 -0.93 1.28
CA ASP A 125 14.66 -2.00 0.39
C ASP A 125 15.03 -1.46 -1.00
N GLN A 126 14.17 -0.62 -1.58
CA GLN A 126 14.44 0.02 -2.87
C GLN A 126 15.67 0.94 -2.80
N SER A 127 15.89 1.62 -1.67
CA SER A 127 17.04 2.49 -1.47
C SER A 127 18.35 1.70 -1.36
N GLU A 128 18.33 0.54 -0.69
CA GLU A 128 19.46 -0.37 -0.57
C GLU A 128 19.81 -0.97 -1.93
N LEU A 129 18.82 -1.47 -2.68
CA LEU A 129 19.02 -1.94 -4.05
C LEU A 129 19.63 -0.85 -4.95
N ASN A 130 19.14 0.39 -4.83
CA ASN A 130 19.70 1.51 -5.57
C ASN A 130 21.15 1.78 -5.18
N ALA A 131 21.50 1.70 -3.89
CA ALA A 131 22.87 1.89 -3.43
C ALA A 131 23.81 0.80 -3.99
N LEU A 132 23.38 -0.46 -3.99
CA LEU A 132 24.12 -1.58 -4.57
C LEU A 132 24.37 -1.40 -6.07
N ILE A 133 23.35 -0.97 -6.84
CA ILE A 133 23.50 -0.67 -8.27
C ILE A 133 24.55 0.42 -8.48
N PHE A 134 24.54 1.49 -7.68
CA PHE A 134 25.54 2.55 -7.81
C PHE A 134 26.95 2.10 -7.43
N GLN A 135 27.09 1.25 -6.40
CA GLN A 135 28.39 0.68 -6.03
C GLN A 135 28.93 -0.18 -7.17
N LEU A 136 28.11 -1.09 -7.71
CA LEU A 136 28.48 -1.98 -8.79
C LEU A 136 28.85 -1.21 -10.07
N VAL A 137 28.05 -0.23 -10.46
CA VAL A 137 28.30 0.54 -11.69
C VAL A 137 29.49 1.48 -11.57
N ARG A 138 29.86 1.89 -10.35
CA ARG A 138 31.07 2.68 -10.11
C ARG A 138 32.34 1.82 -10.09
N ASN A 139 32.23 0.54 -9.75
CA ASN A 139 33.35 -0.39 -9.85
C ASN A 139 33.34 -1.11 -11.21
N THR A 140 34.01 -0.50 -12.18
CA THR A 140 34.07 -0.96 -13.57
C THR A 140 34.60 -2.39 -13.70
N ASP A 141 35.53 -2.81 -12.84
CA ASP A 141 36.16 -4.12 -12.91
C ASP A 141 35.21 -5.21 -12.41
N ASP A 142 34.54 -4.98 -11.27
CA ASP A 142 33.50 -5.88 -10.74
C ASP A 142 32.34 -6.04 -11.72
N LEU A 143 31.92 -4.95 -12.37
CA LEU A 143 30.85 -4.98 -13.36
C LEU A 143 31.23 -5.80 -14.61
N GLN A 144 32.47 -5.69 -15.07
CA GLN A 144 32.97 -6.48 -16.19
C GLN A 144 33.11 -7.95 -15.83
N GLN A 145 33.58 -8.26 -14.62
CA GLN A 145 33.67 -9.62 -14.11
C GLN A 145 32.28 -10.25 -14.02
N LEU A 146 31.31 -9.54 -13.42
CA LEU A 146 29.92 -9.98 -13.34
C LEU A 146 29.34 -10.26 -14.72
N ALA A 147 29.60 -9.41 -15.71
CA ALA A 147 29.11 -9.60 -17.08
C ALA A 147 29.66 -10.86 -17.77
N ARG A 148 30.80 -11.39 -17.31
CA ARG A 148 31.42 -12.62 -17.84
C ARG A 148 31.00 -13.87 -17.09
N GLU A 149 30.72 -13.75 -15.79
CA GLU A 149 30.45 -14.88 -14.89
C GLU A 149 28.96 -15.13 -14.66
N ALA A 150 28.12 -14.09 -14.75
CA ALA A 150 26.70 -14.20 -14.46
C ALA A 150 25.91 -14.85 -15.61
N GLU A 151 24.81 -15.51 -15.26
CA GLU A 151 23.84 -15.99 -16.23
C GLU A 151 23.16 -14.83 -16.97
N TRP A 152 22.81 -15.05 -18.23
CA TRP A 152 22.19 -14.04 -19.10
C TRP A 152 20.94 -13.39 -18.50
N GLU A 153 20.13 -14.14 -17.76
CA GLU A 153 18.92 -13.61 -17.11
C GLU A 153 19.25 -12.65 -15.97
N GLY A 154 20.32 -12.91 -15.21
CA GLY A 154 20.82 -12.01 -14.17
C GLY A 154 21.35 -10.70 -14.75
N ILE A 155 22.06 -10.77 -15.88
CA ILE A 155 22.54 -9.57 -16.59
C ILE A 155 21.36 -8.76 -17.13
N ARG A 156 20.35 -9.41 -17.71
CA ARG A 156 19.13 -8.74 -18.20
C ARG A 156 18.39 -8.03 -17.07
N ALA A 157 18.23 -8.67 -15.91
CA ALA A 157 17.59 -8.09 -14.73
C ALA A 157 18.36 -6.86 -14.21
N LEU A 158 19.70 -6.93 -14.17
CA LEU A 158 20.54 -5.80 -13.79
C LEU A 158 20.42 -4.63 -14.78
N MET A 159 20.46 -4.92 -16.09
CA MET A 159 20.26 -3.91 -17.13
C MET A 159 18.89 -3.23 -17.00
N GLN A 160 17.83 -3.99 -16.70
CA GLN A 160 16.50 -3.45 -16.45
C GLN A 160 16.48 -2.51 -15.23
N ALA A 161 17.07 -2.93 -14.11
CA ALA A 161 17.11 -2.13 -12.89
C ALA A 161 17.87 -0.80 -13.09
N ILE A 162 18.96 -0.83 -13.85
CA ILE A 162 19.70 0.38 -14.26
C ILE A 162 18.80 1.30 -15.12
N GLN A 163 18.05 0.74 -16.06
CA GLN A 163 17.15 1.50 -16.93
C GLN A 163 15.98 2.15 -16.17
N GLU A 164 15.35 1.42 -15.25
CA GLU A 164 14.29 1.93 -14.39
C GLU A 164 14.82 3.09 -13.54
N ARG A 165 16.05 2.98 -13.03
CA ARG A 165 16.68 4.06 -12.26
C ARG A 165 16.96 5.31 -13.09
N LEU A 166 17.40 5.14 -14.33
CA LEU A 166 17.65 6.24 -15.27
C LEU A 166 16.39 7.05 -15.61
N GLN A 167 15.19 6.49 -15.44
CA GLN A 167 13.93 7.22 -15.69
C GLN A 167 13.58 8.19 -14.55
N VAL A 168 14.06 7.95 -13.33
CA VAL A 168 13.67 8.71 -12.13
C VAL A 168 14.72 9.75 -11.74
N ILE A 169 15.99 9.51 -12.07
CA ILE A 169 17.10 10.38 -11.68
C ILE A 169 17.26 11.58 -12.64
N ASN A 170 17.76 12.71 -12.12
CA ASN A 170 18.12 13.84 -12.96
C ASN A 170 19.15 13.42 -14.02
N ALA A 171 18.78 13.59 -15.30
CA ALA A 171 19.55 13.18 -16.48
C ALA A 171 20.98 13.75 -16.55
N ASN A 172 21.24 14.86 -15.86
CA ASN A 172 22.53 15.55 -15.85
C ASN A 172 23.37 15.26 -14.60
N SER A 173 22.90 14.40 -13.69
CA SER A 173 23.67 14.03 -12.49
C SER A 173 24.83 13.08 -12.82
N ASP A 174 25.92 13.16 -12.04
CA ASP A 174 27.05 12.22 -12.13
C ASP A 174 26.60 10.75 -11.98
N ASN A 175 25.56 10.54 -11.16
CA ASN A 175 24.92 9.25 -10.99
C ASN A 175 24.25 8.76 -12.27
N ALA A 176 23.56 9.63 -13.02
CA ALA A 176 22.99 9.28 -14.32
C ALA A 176 24.09 8.93 -15.35
N GLN A 177 25.21 9.65 -15.33
CA GLN A 177 26.35 9.34 -16.20
C GLN A 177 27.01 8.01 -15.84
N ALA A 178 27.17 7.70 -14.56
CA ALA A 178 27.67 6.40 -14.10
C ALA A 178 26.75 5.27 -14.59
N LEU A 179 25.44 5.37 -14.37
CA LEU A 179 24.46 4.38 -14.82
C LEU A 179 24.49 4.14 -16.33
N ARG A 180 24.57 5.21 -17.14
CA ARG A 180 24.71 5.10 -18.61
C ARG A 180 26.00 4.36 -19.01
N ARG A 181 27.12 4.65 -18.34
CA ARG A 181 28.39 3.95 -18.58
C ARG A 181 28.30 2.47 -18.21
N GLY A 182 27.73 2.14 -17.05
CA GLY A 182 27.54 0.76 -16.62
C GLY A 182 26.69 -0.06 -17.60
N LEU A 183 25.59 0.52 -18.08
CA LEU A 183 24.73 -0.11 -19.08
C LEU A 183 25.47 -0.38 -20.39
N GLY A 184 26.34 0.55 -20.83
CA GLY A 184 27.21 0.35 -21.98
C GLY A 184 28.22 -0.78 -21.78
N ILE A 185 28.83 -0.88 -20.61
CA ILE A 185 29.77 -1.97 -20.28
C ILE A 185 29.07 -3.32 -20.34
N LEU A 186 27.92 -3.46 -19.67
CA LEU A 186 27.15 -4.70 -19.69
C LEU A 186 26.76 -5.09 -21.13
N TYR A 187 26.34 -4.13 -21.95
CA TYR A 187 25.95 -4.38 -23.33
C TYR A 187 27.14 -4.83 -24.21
N THR A 188 28.30 -4.21 -24.05
CA THR A 188 29.51 -4.58 -24.79
C THR A 188 30.07 -5.94 -24.36
N GLN A 189 30.12 -6.24 -23.06
CA GLN A 189 30.66 -7.50 -22.55
C GLN A 189 29.78 -8.71 -22.87
N THR A 190 28.47 -8.49 -23.07
CA THR A 190 27.53 -9.53 -23.53
C THR A 190 27.52 -9.73 -25.05
N ASN A 191 28.53 -9.23 -25.77
CA ASN A 191 28.60 -9.26 -27.24
C ASN A 191 27.34 -8.75 -27.95
N SER A 192 26.58 -7.84 -27.32
CA SER A 192 25.28 -7.38 -27.83
C SER A 192 24.18 -8.45 -27.93
N GLU A 193 24.37 -9.65 -27.36
CA GLU A 193 23.37 -10.73 -27.36
C GLU A 193 22.27 -10.49 -26.31
N VAL A 194 22.63 -9.85 -25.19
CA VAL A 194 21.66 -9.42 -24.17
C VAL A 194 21.32 -7.96 -24.37
N VAL A 195 20.14 -7.73 -24.92
CA VAL A 195 19.54 -6.42 -25.02
C VAL A 195 18.74 -6.16 -23.75
N PRO A 196 18.87 -4.99 -23.11
CA PRO A 196 18.00 -4.64 -21.98
C PRO A 196 16.53 -4.72 -22.40
N PRO A 197 15.58 -4.99 -21.48
CA PRO A 197 14.17 -4.89 -21.78
C PRO A 197 13.79 -3.41 -22.04
N LEU A 198 13.81 -3.02 -23.32
CA LEU A 198 13.58 -1.66 -23.83
C LEU A 198 12.09 -1.30 -23.79
N ILE A 199 11.48 -1.30 -22.61
CA ILE A 199 10.03 -1.07 -22.46
C ILE A 199 9.70 0.44 -22.49
N ASN A 200 10.63 1.30 -22.05
CA ASN A 200 10.48 2.76 -22.09
C ASN A 200 11.84 3.48 -22.08
N LEU A 201 12.15 4.22 -23.15
CA LEU A 201 13.43 4.91 -23.34
C LEU A 201 13.39 6.42 -23.04
N ASN A 202 12.30 6.91 -22.44
CA ASN A 202 12.17 8.33 -22.07
C ASN A 202 13.33 8.76 -21.14
N GLY A 203 13.97 9.90 -21.45
CA GLY A 203 15.12 10.43 -20.69
C GLY A 203 16.48 9.74 -20.93
N GLN A 204 16.49 8.61 -21.67
CA GLN A 204 17.71 7.85 -22.01
C GLN A 204 18.25 8.18 -23.40
N ILE A 205 17.52 8.97 -24.17
CA ILE A 205 17.83 9.32 -25.55
C ILE A 205 17.98 10.82 -25.67
N THR A 206 19.06 11.20 -26.33
CA THR A 206 19.32 12.56 -26.79
C THR A 206 19.37 12.57 -28.32
N ASP A 207 18.89 13.65 -28.91
CA ASP A 207 19.17 14.01 -30.31
C ASP A 207 20.69 14.24 -30.48
N ARG A 208 21.17 14.28 -31.74
CA ARG A 208 22.56 14.63 -32.07
C ARG A 208 22.98 16.00 -31.53
N SER A 209 22.02 16.87 -31.22
CA SER A 209 22.20 18.18 -30.58
C SER A 209 22.32 18.11 -29.04
N GLY A 210 22.18 16.93 -28.42
CA GLY A 210 22.19 16.75 -26.97
C GLY A 210 20.85 17.02 -26.27
N SER A 211 19.81 17.41 -27.01
CA SER A 211 18.47 17.68 -26.47
C SER A 211 17.65 16.38 -26.34
N HIS A 212 16.83 16.25 -25.31
CA HIS A 212 15.91 15.10 -25.20
C HIS A 212 14.85 15.15 -26.31
N ILE A 213 14.63 14.03 -27.00
CA ILE A 213 13.67 13.96 -28.10
C ILE A 213 12.26 13.94 -27.54
N ILE A 214 11.58 15.09 -27.60
CA ILE A 214 10.17 15.26 -27.23
C ILE A 214 9.38 15.44 -28.53
N LYS A 215 8.92 14.33 -29.12
CA LYS A 215 8.04 14.24 -30.31
C LYS A 215 8.70 14.54 -31.66
N THR A 216 8.45 13.69 -32.65
CA THR A 216 8.57 14.03 -34.08
C THR A 216 7.28 13.70 -34.81
N THR A 217 6.98 14.49 -35.84
CA THR A 217 5.79 14.40 -36.70
C THR A 217 5.82 13.21 -37.66
N THR A 218 6.97 12.55 -37.83
CA THR A 218 7.19 11.46 -38.80
C THR A 218 7.13 10.05 -38.19
N GLY A 219 6.96 9.95 -36.88
CA GLY A 219 6.80 8.67 -36.19
C GLY A 219 8.06 7.84 -36.03
N VAL A 220 9.17 8.18 -36.70
CA VAL A 220 10.49 7.54 -36.55
C VAL A 220 11.59 8.59 -36.33
N CYS A 221 12.39 8.42 -35.28
CA CYS A 221 13.56 9.29 -34.99
C CYS A 221 14.86 8.50 -34.93
N ASP A 222 15.92 9.09 -35.47
CA ASP A 222 17.30 8.75 -35.11
C ASP A 222 17.60 9.34 -33.73
N GLY A 223 18.03 8.50 -32.78
CA GLY A 223 18.44 8.92 -31.46
C GLY A 223 19.77 8.29 -31.06
N LEU A 224 20.47 8.93 -30.13
CA LEU A 224 21.61 8.34 -29.45
C LEU A 224 21.14 7.77 -28.10
N TRP A 225 21.08 6.45 -28.00
CA TRP A 225 20.91 5.76 -26.73
C TRP A 225 22.23 5.78 -25.96
N MET A 226 22.17 6.19 -24.69
CA MET A 226 23.35 6.36 -23.82
C MET A 226 24.40 7.36 -24.38
N GLY A 227 24.03 8.21 -25.34
CA GLY A 227 24.91 9.21 -25.95
C GLY A 227 25.87 8.67 -27.04
N THR A 228 25.92 7.36 -27.26
CA THR A 228 26.88 6.73 -28.18
C THR A 228 26.22 5.82 -29.22
N MET A 229 25.11 5.17 -28.90
CA MET A 229 24.55 4.11 -29.71
C MET A 229 23.38 4.60 -30.56
N LYS A 230 23.47 4.47 -31.89
CA LYS A 230 22.38 4.86 -32.79
C LYS A 230 21.20 3.88 -32.65
N VAL A 231 20.04 4.42 -32.33
CA VAL A 231 18.78 3.67 -32.23
C VAL A 231 17.70 4.32 -33.08
N MET A 232 16.85 3.49 -33.70
CA MET A 232 15.64 3.95 -34.37
C MET A 232 14.43 3.80 -33.44
N LEU A 233 13.72 4.89 -33.24
CA LEU A 233 12.58 4.94 -32.33
C LEU A 233 11.30 5.03 -33.10
N LYS A 234 10.27 4.28 -32.69
CA LYS A 234 8.90 4.56 -33.11
C LYS A 234 8.17 5.31 -32.01
N SER A 235 7.56 6.45 -32.32
CA SER A 235 6.60 7.06 -31.40
C SER A 235 5.28 6.31 -31.50
N VAL A 236 4.84 5.68 -30.41
CA VAL A 236 3.50 5.06 -30.33
C VAL A 236 2.57 6.04 -29.61
N PRO A 237 1.49 6.53 -30.26
CA PRO A 237 0.50 7.36 -29.61
C PRO A 237 -0.17 6.58 -28.48
N ARG A 238 -0.25 7.15 -27.27
CA ARG A 238 -1.19 6.67 -26.25
C ARG A 238 -2.60 7.05 -26.70
N MET A 239 -3.48 6.08 -26.89
CA MET A 239 -4.91 6.35 -27.02
C MET A 239 -5.41 6.95 -25.69
N GLY A 240 -5.64 8.27 -25.66
CA GLY A 240 -6.38 8.93 -24.58
C GLY A 240 -5.70 10.04 -23.77
N GLY A 241 -4.76 10.84 -24.29
CA GLY A 241 -4.36 12.06 -23.58
C GLY A 241 -3.29 12.93 -24.28
N PRO A 242 -3.25 14.25 -24.02
CA PRO A 242 -2.34 15.19 -24.69
C PRO A 242 -0.87 15.10 -24.22
N GLU A 243 -0.56 14.28 -23.21
CA GLU A 243 0.77 14.12 -22.65
C GLU A 243 1.27 12.66 -22.70
N GLY A 244 2.39 12.44 -23.40
CA GLY A 244 3.17 11.21 -23.33
C GLY A 244 3.02 10.27 -24.53
N ALA A 245 3.73 10.56 -25.62
CA ALA A 245 4.08 9.51 -26.58
C ALA A 245 5.08 8.54 -25.91
N LYS A 246 4.87 7.23 -26.06
CA LYS A 246 5.88 6.23 -25.64
C LYS A 246 6.87 6.05 -26.79
N LEU A 247 8.16 6.18 -26.50
CA LEU A 247 9.23 5.82 -27.43
C LEU A 247 9.55 4.34 -27.25
N VAL A 248 9.27 3.55 -28.29
CA VAL A 248 9.56 2.11 -28.32
C VAL A 248 10.70 1.89 -29.31
N ASN A 249 11.71 1.10 -28.91
CA ASN A 249 12.82 0.77 -29.80
C ASN A 249 12.34 -0.14 -30.94
N LEU A 250 12.71 0.17 -32.18
CA LEU A 250 12.48 -0.71 -33.32
C LEU A 250 13.67 -1.63 -33.63
N GLY A 251 14.81 -1.42 -32.97
CA GLY A 251 16.03 -2.20 -33.15
C GLY A 251 17.29 -1.35 -32.96
N VAL A 252 18.38 -1.99 -32.54
CA VAL A 252 19.72 -1.41 -32.62
C VAL A 252 20.14 -1.46 -34.08
N MET A 253 20.48 -0.31 -34.67
CA MET A 253 21.14 -0.30 -35.98
C MET A 253 22.51 -0.95 -35.78
N GLY A 254 22.63 -2.20 -36.22
CA GLY A 254 23.91 -2.90 -36.25
C GLY A 254 24.96 -2.01 -36.91
N LEU A 255 26.13 -1.93 -36.29
CA LEU A 255 27.33 -1.35 -36.87
C LEU A 255 27.58 -2.02 -38.22
N LEU A 256 27.12 -1.37 -39.31
CA LEU A 256 27.77 -1.49 -40.60
C LEU A 256 29.12 -0.78 -40.43
N VAL A 257 30.11 -1.55 -40.00
CA VAL A 257 31.52 -1.23 -40.21
C VAL A 257 31.70 -1.13 -41.72
N GLN A 258 31.70 0.10 -42.25
CA GLN A 258 32.33 0.35 -43.53
C GLN A 258 33.83 0.46 -43.26
N THR A 259 34.56 -0.55 -43.73
CA THR A 259 36.02 -0.55 -43.95
C THR A 259 36.48 0.69 -44.69
#